data_AF-A0A533BJ95-F1
#
_entry.id   AF-A0A533BJ95-F1
#
_cell.length_a   1.000
_cell.length_b   1.000
_cell.length_c   1.000
_cell.angle_alpha   90.00
_cell.angle_beta   90.00
_cell.angle_gamma   90.00
#
_symmetry.space_group_name_H-M   'P 1'
#
loop_
_entity.id
_entity.type
_entity.pdbx_description
1 polymer ?
#
loop_
_entity_poly.entity_id
_entity_poly.type
_entity_poly.pdbx_seq_one_letter_code
_entity_poly.pdbx_strand_id
1 'polypeptide(L)'
;MTLRIVTTVLGLYAILLLSGCSIIMAASGQKEPNFNYITVGAPQNQVEAEFGHPTVSIALADGKQEATYQYEMGNSPNPGRATMWGYAWLTIIGILGEPIYSLIELNMGHDEETRIVYGADGKVLEIHGYTPPPISKVVIESDEAQEKYIERRRNPQPVPTEQTSSPSPQ
;
A
#
# COMPACT_ATOMS: atom_id res chain seq x y z
N MET A 1 -29.48 40.88 -5.25
CA MET A 1 -28.05 40.81 -4.84
C MET A 1 -27.82 39.68 -3.85
N THR A 2 -28.66 39.54 -2.82
CA THR A 2 -28.65 38.44 -1.84
C THR A 2 -28.77 37.04 -2.46
N LEU A 3 -29.70 36.83 -3.40
CA LEU A 3 -29.88 35.52 -4.05
C LEU A 3 -28.62 35.03 -4.78
N ARG A 4 -27.90 35.93 -5.47
CA ARG A 4 -26.64 35.63 -6.17
C ARG A 4 -25.53 35.23 -5.21
N ILE A 5 -25.40 35.95 -4.10
CA ILE A 5 -24.39 35.66 -3.06
C ILE A 5 -24.67 34.29 -2.44
N VAL A 6 -25.93 34.02 -2.08
CA VAL A 6 -26.33 32.73 -1.50
C VAL A 6 -26.04 31.57 -2.46
N THR A 7 -26.37 31.71 -3.76
CA THR A 7 -26.07 30.67 -4.75
C THR A 7 -24.58 30.43 -4.94
N THR A 8 -23.75 31.50 -4.92
CA THR A 8 -22.29 31.37 -5.06
C THR A 8 -21.65 30.73 -3.84
N VAL A 9 -22.06 31.11 -2.63
CA VAL A 9 -21.55 30.50 -1.39
C VAL A 9 -21.94 29.02 -1.31
N LEU A 10 -23.18 28.69 -1.67
CA LEU A 10 -23.66 27.30 -1.69
C LEU A 10 -22.91 26.45 -2.74
N GLY A 11 -22.63 27.02 -3.92
CA GLY A 11 -21.85 26.36 -4.96
C GLY A 11 -20.40 26.08 -4.54
N LEU A 12 -19.73 27.05 -3.93
CA LEU A 12 -18.37 26.88 -3.41
C LEU A 12 -18.32 25.84 -2.28
N TYR A 13 -19.32 25.84 -1.40
CA TYR A 13 -19.44 24.85 -0.34
C TYR A 13 -19.64 23.43 -0.89
N ALA A 14 -20.47 23.26 -1.92
CA ALA A 14 -20.65 21.96 -2.57
C ALA A 14 -19.37 21.45 -3.23
N ILE A 15 -18.59 22.32 -3.89
CA ILE A 15 -17.30 21.96 -4.50
C ILE A 15 -16.28 21.53 -3.43
N LEU A 16 -16.23 22.22 -2.29
CA LEU A 16 -15.39 21.83 -1.16
C LEU A 16 -15.77 20.46 -0.59
N LEU A 17 -17.07 20.15 -0.45
CA LEU A 17 -17.51 18.85 0.07
C LEU A 17 -17.24 17.68 -0.90
N LEU A 18 -17.19 17.94 -2.20
CA LEU A 18 -16.96 16.93 -3.24
C LEU A 18 -15.48 16.79 -3.62
N SER A 19 -14.59 17.61 -3.05
CA SER A 19 -13.15 17.54 -3.30
C SER A 19 -12.47 16.77 -2.16
N GLY A 20 -11.67 15.75 -2.49
CA GLY A 20 -11.01 14.88 -1.51
C GLY A 20 -11.12 13.39 -1.81
N CYS A 21 -11.64 13.02 -2.99
CA CYS A 21 -11.74 11.64 -3.43
C CYS A 21 -10.35 11.00 -3.54
N SER A 22 -9.36 11.73 -4.03
CA SER A 22 -7.95 11.27 -4.08
C SER A 22 -7.37 10.89 -2.71
N ILE A 23 -7.76 11.58 -1.64
CA ILE A 23 -7.32 11.26 -0.27
C ILE A 23 -7.91 9.93 0.17
N ILE A 24 -9.22 9.75 -0.06
CA ILE A 24 -9.94 8.53 0.30
C ILE A 24 -9.38 7.36 -0.50
N MET A 25 -9.26 7.49 -1.83
CA MET A 25 -8.74 6.44 -2.71
C MET A 25 -7.30 6.04 -2.34
N ALA A 26 -6.41 6.99 -2.05
CA ALA A 26 -5.06 6.68 -1.58
C ALA A 26 -5.05 5.95 -0.22
N ALA A 27 -6.03 6.22 0.65
CA ALA A 27 -6.19 5.55 1.93
C ALA A 27 -6.98 4.23 1.84
N SER A 28 -7.73 4.01 0.76
CA SER A 28 -8.60 2.87 0.54
C SER A 28 -8.23 2.16 -0.77
N GLY A 29 -7.26 1.26 -0.67
CA GLY A 29 -6.84 0.37 -1.73
C GLY A 29 -6.85 -1.09 -1.28
N GLN A 30 -6.39 -2.00 -2.14
CA GLN A 30 -6.25 -3.42 -1.80
C GLN A 30 -4.84 -3.72 -1.31
N LYS A 31 -4.72 -4.43 -0.20
CA LYS A 31 -3.40 -4.83 0.32
C LYS A 31 -2.78 -5.83 -0.66
N GLU A 32 -1.56 -5.55 -1.09
CA GLU A 32 -0.80 -6.45 -1.95
C GLU A 32 -0.46 -7.77 -1.22
N PRO A 33 -0.55 -8.92 -1.91
CA PRO A 33 -0.17 -10.22 -1.36
C PRO A 33 1.32 -10.28 -0.99
N ASN A 34 1.66 -10.95 0.10
CA ASN A 34 3.06 -11.14 0.45
C ASN A 34 3.63 -12.42 -0.19
N PHE A 35 4.30 -12.23 -1.33
CA PHE A 35 4.90 -13.31 -2.13
C PHE A 35 5.98 -14.12 -1.38
N ASN A 36 6.54 -13.62 -0.26
CA ASN A 36 7.51 -14.39 0.52
C ASN A 36 6.88 -15.63 1.19
N TYR A 37 5.57 -15.62 1.41
CA TYR A 37 4.83 -16.75 1.97
C TYR A 37 4.27 -17.70 0.90
N ILE A 38 4.34 -17.30 -0.37
CA ILE A 38 3.82 -18.05 -1.51
C ILE A 38 5.03 -18.71 -2.20
N THR A 39 5.45 -19.84 -1.64
CA THR A 39 6.63 -20.59 -2.10
C THR A 39 6.29 -22.05 -2.35
N VAL A 40 7.11 -22.73 -3.14
CA VAL A 40 6.98 -24.18 -3.38
C VAL A 40 7.08 -24.91 -2.04
N GLY A 41 6.10 -25.78 -1.77
CA GLY A 41 5.95 -26.52 -0.52
C GLY A 41 5.07 -25.81 0.53
N ALA A 42 4.64 -24.57 0.30
CA ALA A 42 3.68 -23.91 1.19
C ALA A 42 2.33 -24.65 1.19
N PRO A 43 1.63 -24.74 2.33
CA PRO A 43 0.30 -25.32 2.38
C PRO A 43 -0.73 -24.35 1.77
N GLN A 44 -1.79 -24.90 1.16
CA GLN A 44 -2.84 -24.11 0.49
C GLN A 44 -3.46 -23.03 1.39
N ASN A 45 -3.68 -23.32 2.68
CA ASN A 45 -4.24 -22.34 3.63
C ASN A 45 -3.36 -21.10 3.83
N GLN A 46 -2.03 -21.25 3.71
CA GLN A 46 -1.10 -20.12 3.80
C GLN A 46 -1.17 -19.26 2.53
N VAL A 47 -1.31 -19.90 1.37
CA VAL A 47 -1.49 -19.19 0.10
C VAL A 47 -2.82 -18.44 0.09
N GLU A 48 -3.90 -19.07 0.53
CA GLU A 48 -5.22 -18.45 0.60
C GLU A 48 -5.30 -17.33 1.67
N ALA A 49 -4.44 -17.36 2.69
CA ALA A 49 -4.35 -16.26 3.64
C ALA A 49 -3.77 -14.98 3.00
N GLU A 50 -2.94 -15.11 1.96
CA GLU A 50 -2.31 -13.99 1.27
C GLU A 50 -3.09 -13.57 0.01
N PHE A 51 -3.49 -14.52 -0.83
CA PHE A 51 -4.24 -14.23 -2.07
C PHE A 51 -5.77 -14.18 -1.88
N GLY A 52 -6.30 -14.64 -0.75
CA GLY A 52 -7.72 -14.90 -0.60
C GLY A 52 -8.15 -16.20 -1.26
N HIS A 53 -9.45 -16.34 -1.53
CA HIS A 53 -9.97 -17.55 -2.17
C HIS A 53 -9.69 -17.57 -3.67
N PRO A 54 -9.43 -18.74 -4.26
CA PRO A 54 -9.17 -18.84 -5.69
C PRO A 54 -10.43 -18.48 -6.51
N THR A 55 -10.23 -17.73 -7.58
CA THR A 55 -11.28 -17.39 -8.56
C THR A 55 -11.75 -18.62 -9.32
N VAL A 56 -10.81 -19.53 -9.64
CA VAL A 56 -11.08 -20.79 -10.35
C VAL A 56 -10.26 -21.91 -9.73
N SER A 57 -10.86 -23.08 -9.60
CA SER A 57 -10.18 -24.30 -9.14
C SER A 57 -10.54 -25.46 -10.05
N ILE A 58 -9.53 -26.13 -10.59
CA ILE A 58 -9.65 -27.26 -11.53
C ILE A 58 -8.93 -28.46 -10.93
N ALA A 59 -9.62 -29.60 -10.85
CA ALA A 59 -8.98 -30.86 -10.48
C ALA A 59 -8.19 -31.41 -11.68
N LEU A 60 -6.92 -31.72 -11.48
CA LEU A 60 -6.03 -32.33 -12.48
C LEU A 60 -5.94 -33.85 -12.24
N ALA A 61 -5.31 -34.55 -13.18
CA ALA A 61 -4.95 -35.96 -13.00
C ALA A 61 -4.01 -36.14 -11.78
N ASP A 62 -3.97 -37.35 -11.24
CA ASP A 62 -3.11 -37.74 -10.11
C ASP A 62 -3.40 -37.04 -8.77
N GLY A 63 -4.64 -36.56 -8.57
CA GLY A 63 -5.05 -35.90 -7.33
C GLY A 63 -4.47 -34.50 -7.15
N LYS A 64 -3.91 -33.92 -8.21
CA LYS A 64 -3.44 -32.53 -8.24
C LYS A 64 -4.62 -31.58 -8.41
N GLN A 65 -4.44 -30.33 -8.00
CA GLN A 65 -5.42 -29.28 -8.16
C GLN A 65 -4.73 -28.02 -8.68
N GLU A 66 -5.26 -27.41 -9.72
CA GLU A 66 -4.81 -26.10 -10.20
C GLU A 66 -5.78 -25.04 -9.70
N ALA A 67 -5.26 -24.01 -9.05
CA ALA A 67 -6.03 -22.88 -8.55
C ALA A 67 -5.52 -21.57 -9.14
N THR A 68 -6.44 -20.76 -9.62
CA THR A 68 -6.17 -19.43 -10.17
C THR A 68 -6.54 -18.36 -9.16
N TYR A 69 -5.60 -17.49 -8.84
CA TYR A 69 -5.75 -16.36 -7.95
C TYR A 69 -5.63 -15.06 -8.74
N GLN A 70 -6.55 -14.13 -8.51
CA GLN A 70 -6.53 -12.78 -9.07
C GLN A 70 -6.43 -11.77 -7.95
N TYR A 71 -5.56 -10.79 -8.11
CA TYR A 71 -5.30 -9.76 -7.11
C TYR A 71 -4.81 -8.48 -7.79
N GLU A 72 -4.99 -7.35 -7.09
CA GLU A 72 -4.58 -6.03 -7.56
C GLU A 72 -3.19 -5.69 -7.01
N MET A 73 -2.30 -5.21 -7.88
CA MET A 73 -0.97 -4.73 -7.52
C MET A 73 -0.86 -3.24 -7.74
N GLY A 74 -0.08 -2.52 -6.92
CA GLY A 74 0.24 -1.11 -7.14
C GLY A 74 -0.80 -0.11 -6.62
N ASN A 75 -1.92 -0.58 -6.07
CA ASN A 75 -2.95 0.25 -5.43
C ASN A 75 -3.08 -0.07 -3.93
N SER A 76 -1.96 -0.32 -3.26
CA SER A 76 -1.97 -0.56 -1.82
C SER A 76 -2.35 0.72 -1.04
N PRO A 77 -3.11 0.59 0.06
CA PRO A 77 -3.39 1.69 0.96
C PRO A 77 -2.10 2.35 1.42
N ASN A 78 -1.94 3.65 1.14
CA ASN A 78 -0.73 4.38 1.46
C ASN A 78 -1.07 5.65 2.26
N PRO A 79 -0.91 5.62 3.59
CA PRO A 79 -1.22 6.77 4.43
C PRO A 79 -0.31 7.97 4.14
N GLY A 80 0.93 7.74 3.66
CA GLY A 80 1.83 8.81 3.23
C GLY A 80 1.30 9.53 1.99
N ARG A 81 0.87 8.77 0.97
CA ARG A 81 0.23 9.28 -0.25
C ARG A 81 -1.08 10.02 0.07
N ALA A 82 -1.92 9.44 0.92
CA ALA A 82 -3.15 10.08 1.39
C ALA A 82 -2.88 11.40 2.14
N THR A 83 -1.85 11.43 2.99
CA THR A 83 -1.45 12.64 3.71
C THR A 83 -0.92 13.72 2.75
N MET A 84 -0.16 13.32 1.72
CA MET A 84 0.30 14.23 0.68
C MET A 84 -0.87 14.88 -0.07
N TRP A 85 -1.88 14.10 -0.46
CA TRP A 85 -3.10 14.64 -1.07
C TRP A 85 -3.89 15.51 -0.09
N GLY A 86 -3.92 15.16 1.19
CA GLY A 86 -4.50 15.98 2.25
C GLY A 86 -3.86 17.37 2.35
N TYR A 87 -2.53 17.43 2.31
CA TYR A 87 -1.82 18.72 2.28
C TYR A 87 -2.04 19.49 0.98
N ALA A 88 -2.06 18.80 -0.16
CA ALA A 88 -2.36 19.43 -1.44
C ALA A 88 -3.75 20.09 -1.42
N TRP A 89 -4.75 19.41 -0.87
CA TRP A 89 -6.13 19.90 -0.73
C TRP A 89 -6.26 21.17 0.12
N LEU A 90 -5.30 21.49 1.00
CA LEU A 90 -5.30 22.76 1.74
C LEU A 90 -4.89 23.97 0.87
N THR A 91 -4.46 23.74 -0.37
CA THR A 91 -4.03 24.78 -1.29
C THR A 91 -5.04 25.00 -2.40
N ILE A 92 -5.13 26.24 -2.91
CA ILE A 92 -6.00 26.57 -4.06
C ILE A 92 -5.65 25.71 -5.28
N ILE A 93 -4.34 25.47 -5.52
CA ILE A 93 -3.87 24.63 -6.62
C ILE A 93 -4.36 23.20 -6.45
N GLY A 94 -4.27 22.64 -5.24
CA GLY A 94 -4.68 21.26 -5.02
C GLY A 94 -6.21 21.05 -5.03
N ILE A 95 -7.00 22.03 -4.57
CA ILE A 95 -8.47 21.97 -4.69
C ILE A 95 -8.88 21.98 -6.17
N LEU A 96 -8.28 22.84 -6.99
CA LEU A 96 -8.56 22.88 -8.42
C LEU A 96 -7.96 21.70 -9.18
N GLY A 97 -6.87 21.13 -8.67
CA GLY A 97 -6.18 19.96 -9.23
C GLY A 97 -6.79 18.62 -8.83
N GLU A 98 -7.76 18.61 -7.90
CA GLU A 98 -8.39 17.39 -7.37
C GLU A 98 -8.91 16.44 -8.47
N PRO A 99 -9.56 16.90 -9.56
CA PRO A 99 -9.99 15.99 -10.62
C PRO A 99 -8.83 15.22 -11.25
N ILE A 100 -7.64 15.81 -11.34
CA ILE A 100 -6.44 15.16 -11.88
C ILE A 100 -5.92 14.13 -10.89
N TYR A 101 -5.79 14.48 -9.61
CA TYR A 101 -5.32 13.55 -8.57
C TYR A 101 -6.27 12.36 -8.40
N SER A 102 -7.57 12.62 -8.47
CA SER A 102 -8.58 11.57 -8.41
C SER A 102 -8.50 10.63 -9.60
N LEU A 103 -8.24 11.13 -10.81
CA LEU A 103 -7.99 10.25 -11.97
C LEU A 103 -6.70 9.44 -11.82
N ILE A 104 -5.65 10.02 -11.23
CA ILE A 104 -4.40 9.29 -10.97
C ILE A 104 -4.63 8.13 -10.01
N GLU A 105 -5.32 8.35 -8.89
CA GLU A 105 -5.62 7.28 -7.92
C GLU A 105 -6.64 6.28 -8.46
N LEU A 106 -7.62 6.70 -9.26
CA LEU A 106 -8.60 5.80 -9.87
C LEU A 106 -8.00 4.87 -10.92
N ASN A 107 -6.93 5.33 -11.60
CA ASN A 107 -6.15 4.55 -12.55
C ASN A 107 -4.89 3.94 -11.92
N MET A 108 -4.77 3.99 -10.59
CA MET A 108 -3.64 3.41 -9.88
C MET A 108 -3.89 1.92 -9.67
N GLY A 109 -2.86 1.13 -9.96
CA GLY A 109 -2.88 -0.31 -9.84
C GLY A 109 -3.19 -1.04 -11.14
N HIS A 110 -2.95 -2.35 -11.12
CA HIS A 110 -3.25 -3.26 -12.21
C HIS A 110 -3.59 -4.64 -11.66
N ASP A 111 -4.55 -5.30 -12.30
CA ASP A 111 -4.92 -6.68 -11.96
C ASP A 111 -3.86 -7.66 -12.47
N GLU A 112 -3.48 -8.61 -11.61
CA GLU A 112 -2.55 -9.67 -11.92
C GLU A 112 -3.17 -11.04 -11.63
N GLU A 113 -2.67 -12.05 -12.33
CA GLU A 113 -3.11 -13.44 -12.18
C GLU A 113 -1.92 -14.35 -11.88
N THR A 114 -2.08 -15.19 -10.86
CA THR A 114 -1.15 -16.27 -10.54
C THR A 114 -1.89 -17.61 -10.46
N ARG A 115 -1.33 -18.62 -11.09
CA ARG A 115 -1.83 -19.99 -11.09
C ARG A 115 -0.92 -20.87 -10.27
N ILE A 116 -1.51 -21.65 -9.38
CA ILE A 116 -0.80 -22.50 -8.44
C ILE A 116 -1.29 -23.92 -8.62
N VAL A 117 -0.34 -24.83 -8.83
CA VAL A 117 -0.63 -26.27 -8.87
C VAL A 117 -0.31 -26.85 -7.50
N TYR A 118 -1.32 -27.38 -6.84
CA TYR A 118 -1.24 -28.11 -5.60
C TYR A 118 -1.08 -29.61 -5.83
N GLY A 119 -0.28 -30.25 -4.99
CA GLY A 119 -0.17 -31.70 -4.91
C GLY A 119 -1.33 -32.33 -4.14
N ALA A 120 -1.40 -33.66 -4.17
CA ALA A 120 -2.39 -34.44 -3.42
C ALA A 120 -2.28 -34.26 -1.89
N ASP A 121 -1.16 -33.72 -1.41
CA ASP A 121 -0.91 -33.35 -0.02
C ASP A 121 -1.37 -31.92 0.32
N GLY A 122 -1.97 -31.21 -0.62
CA GLY A 122 -2.46 -29.83 -0.43
C GLY A 122 -1.35 -28.79 -0.35
N LYS A 123 -0.15 -29.10 -0.86
CA LYS A 123 0.99 -28.19 -0.89
C LYS A 123 1.30 -27.71 -2.29
N VAL A 124 1.87 -26.50 -2.39
CA VAL A 124 2.30 -25.90 -3.65
C VAL A 124 3.39 -26.75 -4.29
N LEU A 125 3.16 -27.21 -5.52
CA LEU A 125 4.18 -27.86 -6.35
C LEU A 125 4.79 -26.86 -7.34
N GLU A 126 3.95 -26.07 -8.00
CA GLU A 126 4.36 -25.13 -9.04
C GLU A 126 3.57 -23.83 -8.93
N ILE A 127 4.24 -22.73 -9.27
CA ILE A 127 3.67 -21.38 -9.32
C ILE A 127 3.94 -20.84 -10.73
N HIS A 128 2.88 -20.44 -11.41
CA HIS A 128 2.89 -19.89 -12.76
C HIS A 128 2.24 -18.51 -12.77
N GLY A 129 2.73 -17.59 -13.61
CA GLY A 129 2.16 -16.25 -13.74
C GLY A 129 3.07 -15.16 -13.17
N TYR A 130 2.47 -14.17 -12.52
CA TYR A 130 3.19 -12.98 -12.05
C TYR A 130 4.14 -13.31 -10.90
N THR A 131 5.42 -12.96 -11.07
CA THR A 131 6.40 -12.90 -9.98
C THR A 131 6.88 -11.47 -9.86
N PRO A 132 6.69 -10.80 -8.71
CA PRO A 132 7.13 -9.43 -8.55
C PRO A 132 8.66 -9.34 -8.74
N PRO A 133 9.16 -8.23 -9.30
CA PRO A 133 10.59 -8.00 -9.37
C PRO A 133 11.19 -7.99 -7.96
N PRO A 134 12.45 -8.43 -7.79
CA PRO A 134 13.09 -8.40 -6.48
C PRO A 134 13.12 -6.97 -5.95
N ILE A 135 12.78 -6.80 -4.68
CA ILE A 135 12.82 -5.50 -4.01
C ILE A 135 14.25 -4.94 -4.14
N SER A 136 14.36 -3.70 -4.62
CA SER A 136 15.66 -3.08 -4.81
C SER A 136 16.38 -2.89 -3.46
N LYS A 137 17.72 -3.01 -3.45
CA LYS A 137 18.53 -2.83 -2.24
C LYS A 137 18.28 -1.50 -1.54
N VAL A 138 18.04 -0.44 -2.32
CA VAL A 138 17.76 0.90 -1.81
C VAL A 138 16.50 0.93 -0.95
N VAL A 139 15.46 0.20 -1.37
CA VAL A 139 14.20 0.13 -0.63
C VAL A 139 14.39 -0.62 0.69
N ILE A 140 15.08 -1.76 0.64
CA ILE A 140 15.40 -2.57 1.84
C ILE A 140 16.20 -1.73 2.85
N GLU A 141 17.26 -1.05 2.40
CA GLU A 141 18.07 -0.18 3.25
C GLU A 141 17.25 0.98 3.83
N SER A 142 16.31 1.54 3.05
CA SER A 142 15.44 2.63 3.51
C SER A 142 14.44 2.17 4.57
N ASP A 143 13.89 0.96 4.43
CA ASP A 143 12.95 0.37 5.38
C ASP A 143 13.66 0.03 6.70
N GLU A 144 14.83 -0.61 6.63
CA GLU A 144 15.65 -0.90 7.81
C GLU A 144 16.07 0.39 8.56
N ALA A 145 16.40 1.46 7.82
CA ALA A 145 16.74 2.75 8.41
C ALA A 145 15.54 3.39 9.12
N GLN A 146 14.35 3.28 8.52
CA GLN A 146 13.09 3.74 9.12
C GLN A 146 12.78 2.96 10.40
N GLU A 147 12.87 1.64 10.38
CA GLU A 147 12.63 0.80 11.56
C GLU A 147 13.57 1.16 12.72
N LYS A 148 14.88 1.30 12.44
CA LYS A 148 15.87 1.74 13.43
C LYS A 148 15.54 3.12 14.02
N TYR A 149 15.05 4.04 13.20
CA TYR A 149 14.61 5.36 13.67
C TYR A 149 13.39 5.28 14.58
N ILE A 150 12.37 4.49 14.18
CA ILE A 150 11.15 4.29 14.96
C ILE A 150 11.48 3.62 16.30
N GLU A 151 12.35 2.62 16.31
CA GLU A 151 12.77 1.93 17.52
C GLU A 151 13.53 2.85 18.48
N ARG A 152 14.46 3.66 17.96
CA ARG A 152 15.15 4.70 18.73
C ARG A 152 14.17 5.70 19.36
N ARG A 153 13.13 6.09 18.63
CA ARG A 153 12.06 7.00 19.12
C ARG A 153 11.19 6.34 20.17
N ARG A 154 10.87 5.05 20.01
CA ARG A 154 10.04 4.27 20.94
C ARG A 154 10.76 3.99 22.25
N ASN A 155 12.06 3.71 22.18
CA ASN A 155 12.87 3.39 23.34
C ASN A 155 14.09 4.32 23.39
N PRO A 156 13.92 5.58 23.81
CA PRO A 156 15.02 6.52 23.90
C PRO A 156 16.01 5.99 24.95
N GLN A 157 17.13 5.41 24.48
CA GLN A 157 18.26 5.17 25.37
C GLN A 157 18.69 6.52 25.98
N PRO A 158 19.02 6.56 27.29
CA PRO A 158 19.60 7.75 27.88
C PRO A 158 20.88 8.09 27.12
N VAL A 159 20.92 9.29 26.54
CA VAL A 159 22.09 9.80 25.82
C VAL A 159 23.28 9.78 26.79
N PRO A 160 24.40 9.10 26.47
CA PRO A 160 25.62 9.23 27.25
C PRO A 160 26.01 10.72 27.27
N THR A 161 26.05 11.31 28.45
CA THR A 161 26.43 12.71 28.63
C THR A 161 27.85 12.87 28.09
N GLU A 162 27.98 13.50 26.93
CA GLU A 162 29.26 13.93 26.40
C GLU A 162 29.83 14.89 27.45
N GLN A 163 30.88 14.46 28.15
CA GLN A 163 31.59 15.29 29.11
C GLN A 163 32.25 16.44 28.35
N THR A 164 31.53 17.55 28.25
CA THR A 164 32.10 18.84 27.84
C THR A 164 33.09 19.26 28.93
N SER A 165 34.35 18.90 28.74
CA SER A 165 35.46 19.44 29.51
C SER A 165 35.53 20.95 29.24
N SER A 166 35.05 21.74 30.21
CA SER A 166 35.25 23.19 30.20
C SER A 166 36.73 23.51 30.41
N PRO A 167 37.34 24.40 29.62
CA PRO A 167 38.67 24.89 29.93
C PRO A 167 38.58 25.87 31.12
N SER A 168 39.46 25.66 32.10
CA SER A 168 39.60 26.49 33.30
C SER A 168 40.19 27.87 32.92
N PRO A 169 39.63 29.00 33.40
CA PRO A 169 40.18 30.32 33.12
C PRO A 169 41.39 30.59 34.04
N GLN A 170 42.54 30.87 33.44
CA GLN A 170 43.64 31.63 34.06
C GLN A 170 43.57 33.08 33.60
#